data_AF-A0A8J3JAH6-F1
#
_entry.id   AF-A0A8J3JAH6-F1
#
_cell.length_a   1.000
_cell.length_b   1.000
_cell.length_c   1.000
_cell.angle_alpha   90.00
_cell.angle_beta   90.00
_cell.angle_gamma   90.00
#
_symmetry.space_group_name_H-M   'P 1'
#
loop_
_entity.id
_entity.type
_entity.pdbx_description
1 polymer ?
#
loop_
_entity_poly.entity_id
_entity_poly.type
_entity_poly.pdbx_seq_one_letter_code
_entity_poly.pdbx_strand_id
1 'polypeptide(L)'
;MDDEFVASTAHAVLGVESPAGPVDLGCMQVPLLLDAFESRPPNPVSPVGEWYAVPTADQPALLDACGLTDPTPATYDAAQTLGRSAQAYVSPVVDGWTFVFGELRSTPEESRDLCTALSLRFGTALWFGRVESGGCGDSGWWCLAENGTLVRYNYQDEDGRDAERGAPHEAEIVDDDDDDLDWWDVVSLIAARTTVDLEDLGPHTTVDGHGAFVSTARG
;
A
#
# COMPACT_ATOMS: atom_id res chain seq x y z
N MET A 1 -19.91 22.26 -5.79
CA MET A 1 -18.68 21.46 -5.93
C MET A 1 -17.54 22.47 -5.81
N ASP A 2 -16.42 22.11 -5.17
CA ASP A 2 -15.19 22.93 -5.08
C ASP A 2 -14.86 23.67 -3.75
N ASP A 3 -15.29 23.17 -2.59
CA ASP A 3 -14.71 23.62 -1.29
C ASP A 3 -14.44 22.43 -0.34
N GLU A 4 -15.32 21.43 -0.33
CA GLU A 4 -15.21 20.25 0.54
C GLU A 4 -14.05 19.30 0.14
N PHE A 5 -13.72 19.23 -1.15
CA PHE A 5 -12.65 18.34 -1.66
C PHE A 5 -11.25 18.87 -1.32
N VAL A 6 -11.06 20.19 -1.34
CA VAL A 6 -9.78 20.85 -1.00
C VAL A 6 -9.48 20.73 0.50
N ALA A 7 -10.52 20.78 1.35
CA ALA A 7 -10.39 20.56 2.79
C ALA A 7 -9.98 19.12 3.14
N SER A 8 -10.45 18.13 2.38
CA SER A 8 -10.09 16.71 2.57
C SER A 8 -8.61 16.43 2.26
N THR A 9 -8.10 16.97 1.14
CA THR A 9 -6.68 16.86 0.77
C THR A 9 -5.76 17.59 1.76
N ALA A 10 -6.22 18.69 2.37
CA ALA A 10 -5.48 19.35 3.44
C ALA A 10 -5.43 18.47 4.71
N HIS A 11 -6.53 17.83 5.11
CA HIS A 11 -6.53 16.92 6.27
C HIS A 11 -5.58 15.73 6.11
N ALA A 12 -5.54 15.14 4.90
CA ALA A 12 -4.64 14.08 4.50
C ALA A 12 -3.15 14.44 4.71
N VAL A 13 -2.77 15.64 4.29
CA VAL A 13 -1.39 16.15 4.42
C VAL A 13 -1.07 16.56 5.86
N LEU A 14 -2.07 16.87 6.68
CA LEU A 14 -1.88 17.64 7.91
C LEU A 14 -2.06 16.88 9.22
N GLY A 15 -2.69 15.70 9.28
CA GLY A 15 -2.66 14.77 10.43
C GLY A 15 -2.49 15.37 11.85
N VAL A 16 -3.19 16.46 12.21
CA VAL A 16 -3.08 17.09 13.54
C VAL A 16 -4.45 17.24 14.16
N GLU A 17 -4.73 16.36 15.12
CA GLU A 17 -5.53 16.71 16.28
C GLU A 17 -4.58 16.71 17.49
N SER A 18 -4.16 17.89 17.95
CA SER A 18 -3.34 18.03 19.17
C SER A 18 -3.95 19.11 20.06
N PRO A 19 -3.94 18.97 21.41
CA PRO A 19 -4.66 19.86 22.33
C PRO A 19 -4.07 21.28 22.46
N ALA A 20 -3.13 21.66 21.58
CA ALA A 20 -2.39 22.91 21.62
C ALA A 20 -2.58 23.76 20.34
N GLY A 21 -3.82 23.99 19.92
CA GLY A 21 -4.15 24.93 18.82
C GLY A 21 -3.61 24.54 17.44
N PRO A 22 -4.10 25.19 16.36
CA PRO A 22 -3.63 24.89 15.01
C PRO A 22 -2.20 25.40 14.83
N VAL A 23 -1.25 24.47 14.66
CA VAL A 23 0.10 24.78 14.20
C VAL A 23 0.02 25.02 12.70
N ASP A 24 0.36 26.23 12.26
CA ASP A 24 0.37 26.61 10.84
C ASP A 24 1.60 26.00 10.13
N LEU A 25 1.41 24.80 9.59
CA LEU A 25 2.41 24.03 8.84
C LEU A 25 2.74 24.62 7.46
N GLY A 26 1.88 25.50 6.91
CA GLY A 26 2.15 26.21 5.66
C GLY A 26 3.35 27.16 5.74
N CYS A 27 3.79 27.46 6.97
CA CYS A 27 4.95 28.28 7.28
C CYS A 27 6.20 27.47 7.66
N MET A 28 6.12 26.14 7.75
CA MET A 28 7.28 25.31 8.10
C MET A 28 8.19 25.07 6.89
N GLN A 29 9.49 25.10 7.14
CA GLN A 29 10.48 24.71 6.14
C GLN A 29 10.41 23.19 5.94
N VAL A 30 10.53 22.73 4.69
CA VAL A 30 10.49 21.30 4.30
C VAL A 30 11.26 20.37 5.25
N PRO A 31 12.48 20.70 5.74
CA PRO A 31 13.20 19.81 6.66
C PRO A 31 12.49 19.58 8.01
N LEU A 32 11.82 20.60 8.57
CA LEU A 32 11.09 20.47 9.83
C LEU A 32 9.79 19.68 9.69
N LEU A 33 9.20 19.71 8.49
CA LEU A 33 8.03 18.92 8.15
C LEU A 33 8.38 17.43 8.08
N LEU A 34 9.52 17.08 7.46
CA LEU A 34 10.02 15.71 7.38
C LEU A 34 10.38 15.14 8.76
N ASP A 35 11.07 15.91 9.60
CA ASP A 35 11.45 15.53 10.97
C ASP A 35 10.20 15.25 11.86
N ALA A 36 9.13 16.03 11.64
CA ALA A 36 7.86 15.79 12.32
C ALA A 36 7.17 14.49 11.87
N PHE A 37 7.34 14.09 10.60
CA PHE A 37 6.78 12.85 10.05
C PHE A 37 7.52 11.60 10.56
N GLU A 38 8.82 11.67 10.73
CA GLU A 38 9.65 10.56 11.24
C GLU A 38 9.40 10.25 12.73
N SER A 39 8.88 11.22 13.48
CA SER A 39 8.77 11.12 14.96
C SER A 39 7.50 10.43 15.50
N ARG A 40 6.55 10.03 14.64
CA ARG A 40 5.29 9.42 15.08
C ARG A 40 5.22 7.93 14.71
N PRO A 41 4.75 7.07 15.61
CA PRO A 41 4.48 5.68 15.25
C PRO A 41 3.38 5.64 14.17
N PRO A 42 3.52 4.78 13.15
CA PRO A 42 2.50 4.63 12.13
C PRO A 42 1.22 4.07 12.78
N ASN A 43 0.06 4.59 12.39
CA ASN A 43 -1.22 3.97 12.78
C ASN A 43 -1.49 2.75 11.90
N PRO A 44 -2.22 1.74 12.42
CA PRO A 44 -2.78 0.66 11.63
C PRO A 44 -3.55 1.16 10.40
N VAL A 45 -3.41 0.42 9.30
CA VAL A 45 -4.12 0.63 8.04
C VAL A 45 -4.71 -0.71 7.63
N SER A 46 -6.03 -0.75 7.43
CA SER A 46 -6.67 -1.86 6.73
C SER A 46 -6.69 -1.52 5.23
N PRO A 47 -5.84 -2.15 4.40
CA PRO A 47 -5.71 -1.79 3.00
C PRO A 47 -6.91 -2.29 2.20
N VAL A 48 -7.65 -1.35 1.61
CA VAL A 48 -8.69 -1.62 0.61
C VAL A 48 -8.20 -1.14 -0.75
N GLY A 49 -8.43 -1.94 -1.80
CA GLY A 49 -7.93 -1.69 -3.15
C GLY A 49 -6.64 -2.47 -3.46
N GLU A 50 -5.79 -1.91 -4.31
CA GLU A 50 -4.54 -2.54 -4.74
C GLU A 50 -3.32 -1.92 -4.05
N TRP A 51 -2.36 -2.76 -3.72
CA TRP A 51 -1.05 -2.30 -3.26
C TRP A 51 0.09 -3.23 -3.67
N TYR A 52 1.29 -2.66 -3.71
CA TYR A 52 2.55 -3.38 -3.92
C TYR A 52 3.40 -3.30 -2.67
N ALA A 53 4.16 -4.34 -2.38
CA ALA A 53 5.16 -4.36 -1.32
C ALA A 53 6.53 -4.73 -1.92
N VAL A 54 7.54 -3.90 -1.65
CA VAL A 54 8.89 -4.05 -2.19
C VAL A 54 9.91 -3.86 -1.06
N PRO A 55 10.86 -4.78 -0.84
CA PRO A 55 11.84 -4.69 0.24
C PRO A 55 12.97 -3.73 -0.16
N THR A 56 12.70 -2.43 -0.11
CA THR A 56 13.64 -1.38 -0.55
C THR A 56 13.50 -0.14 0.31
N ALA A 57 14.62 0.57 0.48
CA ALA A 57 14.68 1.94 0.99
C ALA A 57 14.93 2.98 -0.12
N ASP A 58 15.17 2.53 -1.36
CA ASP A 58 15.39 3.40 -2.52
C ASP A 58 14.05 3.82 -3.14
N GLN A 59 13.37 4.73 -2.44
CA GLN A 59 12.09 5.28 -2.88
C GLN A 59 12.18 5.95 -4.27
N PRO A 60 13.22 6.77 -4.61
CA PRO A 60 13.35 7.32 -5.96
C PRO A 60 13.42 6.25 -7.05
N ALA A 61 14.15 5.15 -6.83
CA ALA A 61 14.19 4.03 -7.77
C ALA A 61 12.83 3.33 -7.91
N LEU A 62 12.08 3.20 -6.82
CA LEU A 62 10.75 2.61 -6.82
C LEU A 62 9.75 3.47 -7.61
N LEU A 63 9.78 4.79 -7.42
CA LEU A 63 8.95 5.73 -8.18
C LEU A 63 9.22 5.63 -9.68
N ASP A 64 10.49 5.65 -10.08
CA ASP A 64 10.93 5.48 -11.47
C ASP A 64 10.46 4.15 -12.06
N ALA A 65 10.61 3.04 -11.33
CA ALA A 65 10.18 1.72 -11.78
C ALA A 65 8.65 1.61 -11.95
N CYS A 66 7.88 2.27 -11.09
CA CYS A 66 6.42 2.29 -11.18
C CYS A 66 5.89 3.27 -12.24
N GLY A 67 6.72 4.23 -12.68
CA GLY A 67 6.33 5.32 -13.58
C GLY A 67 5.56 6.43 -12.85
N LEU A 68 5.91 6.69 -11.59
CA LEU A 68 5.25 7.64 -10.69
C LEU A 68 6.02 8.97 -10.64
N THR A 69 5.31 10.09 -10.62
CA THR A 69 5.90 11.43 -10.66
C THR A 69 5.35 12.35 -9.57
N ASP A 70 5.93 13.54 -9.46
CA ASP A 70 5.47 14.63 -8.59
C ASP A 70 5.31 14.25 -7.09
N PRO A 71 6.33 13.62 -6.46
CA PRO A 71 6.23 13.21 -5.08
C PRO A 71 6.02 14.42 -4.16
N THR A 72 4.92 14.41 -3.43
CA THR A 72 4.58 15.38 -2.40
C THR A 72 4.62 14.68 -1.03
N PRO A 73 5.51 15.09 -0.10
CA PRO A 73 5.63 14.46 1.21
C PRO A 73 4.29 14.36 1.94
N ALA A 74 4.06 13.21 2.57
CA ALA A 74 2.83 12.89 3.28
C ALA A 74 3.11 11.96 4.48
N THR A 75 2.25 12.03 5.50
CA THR A 75 2.29 11.10 6.64
C THR A 75 1.75 9.72 6.25
N TYR A 76 1.96 8.73 7.11
CA TYR A 76 1.33 7.41 6.97
C TYR A 76 -0.20 7.49 7.03
N ASP A 77 -0.74 8.32 7.94
CA ASP A 77 -2.18 8.56 8.10
C ASP A 77 -2.83 9.14 6.84
N ALA A 78 -2.05 9.85 6.02
CA ALA A 78 -2.50 10.37 4.73
C ALA A 78 -2.96 9.26 3.79
N ALA A 79 -2.39 8.05 3.87
CA ALA A 79 -2.76 6.91 3.03
C ALA A 79 -4.24 6.55 3.16
N GLN A 80 -4.81 6.67 4.36
CA GLN A 80 -6.20 6.33 4.66
C GLN A 80 -7.22 7.29 4.02
N THR A 81 -6.76 8.45 3.52
CA THR A 81 -7.61 9.48 2.95
C THR A 81 -7.73 9.42 1.42
N LEU A 82 -7.12 8.40 0.77
CA LEU A 82 -7.19 8.19 -0.68
C LEU A 82 -8.58 7.70 -1.11
N GLY A 83 -9.57 8.57 -0.99
CA GLY A 83 -10.85 8.44 -1.66
C GLY A 83 -10.71 8.84 -3.13
N ARG A 84 -10.39 7.87 -3.99
CA ARG A 84 -10.57 7.94 -5.46
C ARG A 84 -9.93 9.14 -6.19
N SER A 85 -8.83 9.72 -5.70
CA SER A 85 -8.01 10.62 -6.51
C SER A 85 -7.10 9.81 -7.45
N ALA A 86 -6.70 10.36 -8.60
CA ALA A 86 -5.74 9.75 -9.54
C ALA A 86 -4.30 9.62 -8.95
N GLN A 87 -4.17 9.75 -7.64
CA GLN A 87 -2.92 9.78 -6.88
C GLN A 87 -2.71 8.43 -6.20
N ALA A 88 -1.49 7.92 -6.31
CA ALA A 88 -1.03 6.81 -5.49
C ALA A 88 -0.33 7.35 -4.25
N TYR A 89 -0.20 6.53 -3.21
CA TYR A 89 0.60 6.82 -2.03
C TYR A 89 1.76 5.84 -1.94
N VAL A 90 2.95 6.34 -1.65
CA VAL A 90 4.14 5.54 -1.36
C VAL A 90 4.47 5.73 0.10
N SER A 91 4.60 4.64 0.85
CA SER A 91 4.91 4.70 2.28
C SER A 91 6.36 5.14 2.53
N PRO A 92 6.69 5.57 3.77
CA PRO A 92 8.05 5.44 4.28
C PRO A 92 8.50 3.97 4.27
N VAL A 93 9.75 3.71 4.61
CA VAL A 93 10.22 2.34 4.83
C VAL A 93 9.67 1.85 6.16
N VAL A 94 8.91 0.77 6.15
CA VAL A 94 8.30 0.14 7.33
C VAL A 94 8.89 -1.26 7.49
N ASP A 95 9.68 -1.47 8.54
CA ASP A 95 10.42 -2.72 8.81
C ASP A 95 11.14 -3.30 7.57
N GLY A 96 11.73 -2.41 6.77
CA GLY A 96 12.49 -2.75 5.57
C GLY A 96 11.67 -2.83 4.27
N TRP A 97 10.36 -2.60 4.34
CA TRP A 97 9.45 -2.62 3.20
C TRP A 97 8.96 -1.23 2.82
N THR A 98 8.87 -0.95 1.53
CA THR A 98 8.13 0.19 1.01
C THR A 98 6.88 -0.30 0.30
N PHE A 99 5.75 0.31 0.63
CA PHE A 99 4.43 0.00 0.08
C PHE A 99 3.99 1.07 -0.90
N VAL A 100 3.35 0.66 -1.99
CA VAL A 100 2.71 1.56 -2.95
C VAL A 100 1.23 1.23 -3.04
N PHE A 101 0.38 2.14 -2.60
CA PHE A 101 -1.07 2.00 -2.57
C PHE A 101 -1.70 2.76 -3.73
N GLY A 102 -2.68 2.13 -4.38
CA GLY A 102 -3.45 2.70 -5.48
C GLY A 102 -3.43 1.85 -6.76
N GLU A 103 -4.37 2.13 -7.65
CA GLU A 103 -4.53 1.43 -8.93
C GLU A 103 -3.49 1.93 -9.96
N LEU A 104 -2.34 1.27 -10.01
CA LEU A 104 -1.23 1.68 -10.90
C LEU A 104 -1.41 1.22 -12.35
N ARG A 105 -2.23 0.18 -12.57
CA ARG A 105 -2.41 -0.52 -13.85
C ARG A 105 -3.88 -0.82 -14.06
N SER A 106 -4.31 -1.01 -15.31
CA SER A 106 -5.73 -1.23 -15.62
C SER A 106 -6.17 -2.68 -15.53
N THR A 107 -5.22 -3.61 -15.54
CA THR A 107 -5.53 -5.02 -15.66
C THR A 107 -4.65 -5.85 -14.72
N PRO A 108 -5.15 -6.99 -14.24
CA PRO A 108 -4.34 -7.92 -13.45
C PRO A 108 -3.09 -8.44 -14.17
N GLU A 109 -3.09 -8.48 -15.51
CA GLU A 109 -1.90 -8.84 -16.29
C GLU A 109 -0.83 -7.74 -16.19
N GLU A 110 -1.20 -6.49 -16.44
CA GLU A 110 -0.30 -5.35 -16.29
C GLU A 110 0.24 -5.21 -14.85
N SER A 111 -0.58 -5.48 -13.84
CA SER A 111 -0.14 -5.45 -12.42
C SER A 111 0.86 -6.56 -12.10
N ARG A 112 0.66 -7.77 -12.63
CA ARG A 112 1.64 -8.87 -12.50
C ARG A 112 2.93 -8.60 -13.24
N ASP A 113 2.85 -7.98 -14.42
CA ASP A 113 4.03 -7.58 -15.18
C ASP A 113 4.83 -6.50 -14.43
N LEU A 114 4.16 -5.53 -13.80
CA LEU A 114 4.80 -4.57 -12.92
C LEU A 114 5.46 -5.26 -11.72
N CYS A 115 4.75 -6.16 -11.03
CA CYS A 115 5.32 -6.91 -9.91
C CYS A 115 6.57 -7.70 -10.33
N THR A 116 6.52 -8.33 -11.50
CA THR A 116 7.67 -9.04 -12.09
C THR A 116 8.83 -8.08 -12.37
N ALA A 117 8.57 -6.93 -13.00
CA ALA A 117 9.60 -5.93 -13.27
C ALA A 117 10.21 -5.33 -11.99
N LEU A 118 9.41 -5.10 -10.95
CA LEU A 118 9.89 -4.67 -9.63
C LEU A 118 10.80 -5.72 -9.00
N SER A 119 10.40 -6.99 -9.02
CA SER A 119 11.24 -8.07 -8.48
C SER A 119 12.57 -8.23 -9.22
N LEU A 120 12.63 -7.89 -10.51
CA LEU A 120 13.88 -7.90 -11.27
C LEU A 120 14.87 -6.85 -10.76
N ARG A 121 14.36 -5.69 -10.32
CA ARG A 121 15.17 -4.57 -9.82
C ARG A 121 15.50 -4.68 -8.34
N PHE A 122 14.55 -5.16 -7.53
CA PHE A 122 14.64 -5.15 -6.06
C PHE A 122 14.76 -6.55 -5.44
N GLY A 123 14.91 -7.60 -6.26
CA GLY A 123 15.06 -8.99 -5.82
C GLY A 123 13.72 -9.68 -5.57
N THR A 124 12.79 -9.02 -4.87
CA THR A 124 11.45 -9.53 -4.56
C THR A 124 10.43 -8.41 -4.72
N ALA A 125 9.22 -8.75 -5.15
CA ALA A 125 8.07 -7.86 -5.08
C ALA A 125 6.80 -8.69 -4.89
N LEU A 126 5.85 -8.09 -4.16
CA LEU A 126 4.52 -8.64 -3.99
C LEU A 126 3.50 -7.61 -4.47
N TRP A 127 2.40 -8.12 -5.00
CA TRP A 127 1.23 -7.32 -5.35
C TRP A 127 0.02 -7.98 -4.73
N PHE A 128 -0.84 -7.19 -4.14
CA PHE A 128 -2.05 -7.62 -3.47
C PHE A 128 -3.21 -6.76 -3.95
N GLY A 129 -4.42 -7.31 -3.86
CA GLY A 129 -5.60 -6.49 -3.90
C GLY A 129 -6.79 -7.16 -3.27
N ARG A 130 -7.65 -6.32 -2.72
CA ARG A 130 -8.92 -6.69 -2.12
C ARG A 130 -9.96 -5.63 -2.46
N VAL A 131 -11.13 -6.08 -2.87
CA VAL A 131 -12.30 -5.23 -3.01
C VAL A 131 -13.29 -5.57 -1.91
N GLU A 132 -13.72 -4.55 -1.18
CA GLU A 132 -14.85 -4.64 -0.26
C GLU A 132 -16.03 -3.87 -0.86
N SER A 133 -17.06 -4.60 -1.25
CA SER A 133 -18.32 -4.09 -1.78
C SER A 133 -19.45 -4.14 -0.74
N GLY A 134 -19.24 -4.80 0.40
CA GLY A 134 -20.23 -4.99 1.46
C GLY A 134 -21.36 -5.94 1.06
N GLY A 135 -21.07 -6.90 0.17
CA GLY A 135 -22.04 -7.84 -0.41
C GLY A 135 -21.39 -8.74 -1.48
N CYS A 136 -22.18 -9.19 -2.46
CA CYS A 136 -21.70 -10.00 -3.59
C CYS A 136 -20.85 -9.18 -4.59
N GLY A 137 -19.70 -8.66 -4.19
CA GLY A 137 -18.65 -8.17 -5.09
C GLY A 137 -17.25 -8.20 -4.47
N ASP A 138 -17.06 -8.98 -3.41
CA ASP A 138 -15.82 -9.06 -2.66
C ASP A 138 -14.86 -10.01 -3.40
N SER A 139 -13.63 -9.55 -3.61
CA SER A 139 -12.65 -10.30 -4.38
C SER A 139 -11.25 -10.04 -3.85
N GLY A 140 -10.40 -11.05 -3.98
CA GLY A 140 -9.05 -11.05 -3.44
C GLY A 140 -8.06 -11.65 -4.43
N TRP A 141 -6.89 -11.04 -4.54
CA TRP A 141 -5.81 -11.54 -5.36
C TRP A 141 -4.46 -11.16 -4.79
N TRP A 142 -3.46 -11.96 -5.12
CA TRP A 142 -2.08 -11.62 -4.81
C TRP A 142 -1.10 -12.33 -5.73
N CYS A 143 0.11 -11.78 -5.82
CA CYS A 143 1.23 -12.46 -6.45
C CYS A 143 2.56 -12.16 -5.77
N LEU A 144 3.49 -13.10 -5.92
CA LEU A 144 4.88 -13.00 -5.51
C LEU A 144 5.76 -13.22 -6.73
N ALA A 145 6.67 -12.27 -6.97
CA ALA A 145 7.71 -12.40 -7.96
C ALA A 145 9.10 -12.27 -7.31
N GLU A 146 10.03 -13.08 -7.80
CA GLU A 146 11.43 -13.10 -7.36
C GLU A 146 12.35 -13.02 -8.58
N ASN A 147 13.30 -12.10 -8.55
CA ASN A 147 14.35 -11.95 -9.55
C ASN A 147 13.81 -11.89 -11.01
N GLY A 148 12.69 -11.20 -11.23
CA GLY A 148 12.05 -11.08 -12.53
C GLY A 148 11.23 -12.30 -12.96
N THR A 149 10.90 -13.19 -12.03
CA THR A 149 10.08 -14.38 -12.28
C THR A 149 8.87 -14.41 -11.37
N LEU A 150 7.68 -14.55 -11.95
CA LEU A 150 6.45 -14.81 -11.20
C LEU A 150 6.49 -16.21 -10.56
N VAL A 151 6.60 -16.26 -9.24
CA VAL A 151 6.71 -17.49 -8.43
C VAL A 151 5.34 -18.00 -8.04
N ARG A 152 4.49 -17.12 -7.50
CA ARG A 152 3.13 -17.44 -7.04
C ARG A 152 2.16 -16.39 -7.55
N TYR A 153 0.98 -16.85 -7.98
CA TYR A 153 -0.16 -15.99 -8.27
C TYR A 153 -1.43 -16.72 -7.90
N ASN A 154 -2.30 -16.02 -7.19
CA ASN A 154 -3.64 -16.45 -6.89
C ASN A 154 -4.59 -15.29 -7.19
N TYR A 155 -5.61 -15.55 -7.99
CA TYR A 155 -6.70 -14.64 -8.25
C TYR A 155 -7.98 -15.43 -8.20
N GLN A 156 -8.95 -14.86 -7.53
CA GLN A 156 -10.28 -15.43 -7.42
C GLN A 156 -11.25 -14.25 -7.35
N ASP A 157 -12.38 -14.40 -8.04
CA ASP A 157 -13.48 -13.47 -7.96
C ASP A 157 -14.81 -14.20 -7.78
N GLU A 158 -15.87 -13.45 -7.51
CA GLU A 158 -17.18 -14.05 -7.24
C GLU A 158 -17.84 -14.71 -8.46
N ASP A 159 -17.37 -14.43 -9.67
CA ASP A 159 -17.83 -15.13 -10.87
C ASP A 159 -17.26 -16.58 -10.93
N GLY A 160 -16.44 -16.96 -9.94
CA GLY A 160 -15.70 -18.23 -9.89
C GLY A 160 -14.54 -18.26 -10.87
N ARG A 161 -14.01 -17.08 -11.27
CA ARG A 161 -12.82 -17.02 -12.11
C ARG A 161 -11.59 -17.16 -11.24
N ASP A 162 -11.10 -18.38 -11.21
CA ASP A 162 -9.88 -18.70 -10.48
C ASP A 162 -8.71 -18.80 -11.44
N ALA A 163 -7.61 -18.14 -11.10
CA ALA A 163 -6.35 -18.27 -11.79
C ALA A 163 -5.23 -18.50 -10.78
N GLU A 164 -4.53 -19.62 -10.96
CA GLU A 164 -3.47 -20.05 -10.06
C GLU A 164 -2.19 -20.34 -10.85
N ARG A 165 -1.05 -19.94 -10.30
CA ARG A 165 0.27 -20.32 -10.80
C ARG A 165 1.24 -20.54 -9.65
N GLY A 166 2.09 -21.54 -9.78
CA GLY A 166 3.10 -21.89 -8.77
C GLY A 166 2.55 -22.84 -7.71
N ALA A 167 3.42 -23.40 -6.89
CA ALA A 167 3.01 -24.17 -5.72
C ALA A 167 2.43 -23.23 -4.64
N PRO A 168 1.48 -23.69 -3.81
CA PRO A 168 0.99 -22.90 -2.67
C PRO A 168 2.14 -22.41 -1.79
N HIS A 169 2.07 -21.13 -1.41
CA HIS A 169 2.99 -20.52 -0.46
C HIS A 169 2.60 -20.89 0.97
N GLU A 170 3.55 -20.96 1.89
CA GLU A 170 3.27 -21.29 3.30
C GLU A 170 2.29 -20.32 3.97
N ALA A 171 2.31 -19.06 3.52
CA ALA A 171 1.39 -18.02 3.99
C ALA A 171 -0.09 -18.31 3.68
N GLU A 172 -0.37 -19.11 2.65
CA GLU A 172 -1.74 -19.52 2.26
C GLU A 172 -2.28 -20.65 3.14
N ILE A 173 -1.44 -21.29 3.95
CA ILE A 173 -1.86 -22.40 4.80
C ILE A 173 -2.52 -21.81 6.04
N VAL A 174 -3.85 -21.86 6.07
CA VAL A 174 -4.69 -21.56 7.23
C VAL A 174 -4.93 -22.85 8.01
N ASP A 175 -4.91 -22.77 9.34
CA ASP A 175 -5.24 -23.92 10.19
C ASP A 175 -6.76 -24.18 10.08
N ASP A 176 -7.16 -25.46 9.98
CA ASP A 176 -8.57 -25.88 9.82
C ASP A 176 -9.51 -25.42 10.97
N ASP A 177 -8.96 -24.92 12.08
CA ASP A 177 -9.74 -24.40 13.22
C ASP A 177 -10.12 -22.91 13.06
N ASP A 178 -9.67 -22.23 12.00
CA ASP A 178 -9.94 -20.81 11.70
C ASP A 178 -11.18 -20.66 10.79
N ASP A 179 -12.28 -21.33 11.16
CA ASP A 179 -13.58 -21.33 10.46
C ASP A 179 -14.24 -19.93 10.38
N ASP A 180 -13.69 -18.94 11.08
CA ASP A 180 -14.18 -17.56 11.17
C ASP A 180 -13.50 -16.60 10.18
N LEU A 181 -12.47 -17.04 9.43
CA LEU A 181 -11.85 -16.18 8.42
C LEU A 181 -12.69 -16.15 7.15
N ASP A 182 -13.26 -14.99 6.87
CA ASP A 182 -13.84 -14.75 5.57
C ASP A 182 -12.75 -14.83 4.50
N TRP A 183 -13.08 -15.45 3.37
CA TRP A 183 -12.10 -15.79 2.35
C TRP A 183 -11.37 -14.55 1.76
N TRP A 184 -11.94 -13.35 1.89
CA TRP A 184 -11.27 -12.08 1.52
C TRP A 184 -10.25 -11.58 2.58
N ASP A 185 -10.35 -11.98 3.85
CA ASP A 185 -9.36 -11.68 4.89
C ASP A 185 -8.05 -12.46 4.69
N VAL A 186 -8.10 -13.53 3.89
CA VAL A 186 -6.94 -14.34 3.54
C VAL A 186 -5.86 -13.51 2.82
N VAL A 187 -6.23 -12.50 2.01
CA VAL A 187 -5.24 -11.65 1.34
C VAL A 187 -4.48 -10.78 2.34
N SER A 188 -5.17 -10.20 3.32
CA SER A 188 -4.55 -9.42 4.40
C SER A 188 -3.65 -10.30 5.26
N LEU A 189 -4.09 -11.51 5.59
CA LEU A 189 -3.30 -12.50 6.31
C LEU A 189 -2.03 -12.90 5.53
N ILE A 190 -2.15 -13.15 4.23
CA ILE A 190 -1.00 -13.47 3.37
C ILE A 190 -0.04 -12.27 3.33
N ALA A 191 -0.55 -11.04 3.18
CA ALA A 191 0.28 -9.84 3.20
C ALA A 191 1.04 -9.70 4.53
N ALA A 192 0.38 -9.87 5.67
CA ALA A 192 1.00 -9.85 6.99
C ALA A 192 2.07 -10.93 7.15
N ARG A 193 1.81 -12.16 6.69
CA ARG A 193 2.74 -13.30 6.78
C ARG A 193 3.94 -13.21 5.83
N THR A 194 3.81 -12.48 4.73
CA THR A 194 4.87 -12.36 3.71
C THR A 194 5.66 -11.06 3.80
N THR A 195 5.11 -10.04 4.48
CA THR A 195 5.68 -8.70 4.57
C THR A 195 5.61 -8.13 5.99
N VAL A 196 4.88 -7.03 6.19
CA VAL A 196 4.57 -6.39 7.47
C VAL A 196 3.07 -6.43 7.65
N ASP A 197 2.61 -6.72 8.86
CA ASP A 197 1.20 -6.57 9.21
C ASP A 197 0.83 -5.09 9.28
N LEU A 198 0.12 -4.61 8.26
CA LEU A 198 -0.32 -3.23 8.16
C LEU A 198 -1.41 -2.89 9.18
N GLU A 199 -2.10 -3.89 9.75
CA GLU A 199 -3.16 -3.73 10.74
C GLU A 199 -2.63 -3.78 12.19
N ASP A 200 -1.39 -4.22 12.40
CA ASP A 200 -0.72 -4.24 13.71
C ASP A 200 0.42 -3.20 13.81
N LEU A 201 0.39 -2.13 13.00
CA LEU A 201 1.42 -1.08 13.09
C LEU A 201 1.40 -0.36 14.46
N GLY A 202 2.57 -0.11 15.04
CA GLY A 202 2.66 0.55 16.33
C GLY A 202 4.08 0.88 16.81
N PRO A 203 4.28 1.12 18.13
CA PRO A 203 5.60 1.47 18.70
C PRO A 203 6.70 0.42 18.52
N HIS A 204 6.33 -0.79 18.09
CA HIS A 204 7.26 -1.88 17.81
C HIS A 204 7.73 -1.90 16.34
N THR A 205 7.10 -1.10 15.47
CA THR A 205 7.38 -1.02 14.04
C THR A 205 8.48 0.02 13.79
N THR A 206 9.50 -0.34 13.01
CA THR A 206 10.53 0.60 12.56
C THR A 206 10.03 1.37 11.35
N VAL A 207 10.15 2.70 11.39
CA VAL A 207 9.85 3.58 10.26
C VAL A 207 11.07 4.43 9.92
N ASP A 208 11.43 4.50 8.64
CA ASP A 208 12.50 5.34 8.12
C ASP A 208 12.02 6.19 6.93
N GLY A 209 12.37 7.48 6.95
CA GLY A 209 11.93 8.46 5.97
C GLY A 209 10.46 8.87 6.10
N HIS A 210 9.86 9.25 4.97
CA HIS A 210 8.50 9.79 4.90
C HIS A 210 7.72 9.18 3.74
N GLY A 211 6.39 9.19 3.86
CA GLY A 211 5.53 8.83 2.74
C GLY A 211 5.43 9.95 1.72
N ALA A 212 4.86 9.65 0.56
CA ALA A 212 4.61 10.63 -0.47
C ALA A 212 3.34 10.30 -1.25
N PHE A 213 2.51 11.31 -1.52
CA PHE A 213 1.54 11.26 -2.61
C PHE A 213 2.25 11.45 -3.94
N VAL A 214 1.85 10.67 -4.93
CA VAL A 214 2.47 10.68 -6.26
C VAL A 214 1.41 10.63 -7.34
N SER A 215 1.69 11.28 -8.46
CA SER A 215 0.87 11.23 -9.65
C SER A 215 1.12 9.91 -10.38
N THR A 216 0.04 9.24 -10.77
CA THR A 216 0.12 8.18 -11.78
C THR A 216 0.16 8.83 -13.17
N ALA A 217 0.79 8.19 -14.15
CA ALA A 217 0.82 8.71 -15.53
C ALA A 217 -0.57 8.82 -16.20
N ARG A 218 -1.66 8.53 -15.49
CA ARG A 218 -3.06 8.58 -15.94
C ARG A 218 -3.83 9.80 -15.42
N GLY A 219 -3.15 10.94 -15.26
CA GLY A 219 -3.79 12.25 -15.06
C GLY A 219 -4.63 12.68 -16.26
#